data_AF-A0AAW1Y5Z9-F1
#
_entry.id   AF-A0AAW1Y5Z9-F1
#
_cell.length_a   1.000
_cell.length_b   1.000
_cell.length_c   1.000
_cell.angle_alpha   90.00
_cell.angle_beta   90.00
_cell.angle_gamma   90.00
#
_symmetry.space_group_name_H-M   'P 1'
#
loop_
_entity.id
_entity.type
_entity.pdbx_description
1 polymer ?
#
loop_
_entity_poly.entity_id
_entity_poly.type
_entity_poly.pdbx_seq_one_letter_code
_entity_poly.pdbx_strand_id
1 'polypeptide(L)' 'MPALTTLDIWECMELKKLPQGIEHLTNLKQSTFLGVPDELIESIRGEGIDHSKIKHISDIGYRHKTKFGWSHARAR' A
#
# COMPACT_ATOMS: atom_id res chain seq x y z
N MET A 1 4.57 3.57 -16.27
CA MET A 1 5.96 3.75 -15.83
C MET A 1 6.65 2.39 -15.82
N PRO A 2 7.23 1.95 -16.96
CA PRO A 2 7.69 0.58 -17.09
C PRO A 2 8.92 0.25 -16.24
N ALA A 3 9.66 1.24 -15.73
CA ALA A 3 10.84 1.00 -14.90
C ALA A 3 10.63 1.23 -13.39
N LEU A 4 9.39 1.53 -12.97
CA LEU A 4 9.14 1.84 -11.56
C LEU A 4 9.18 0.56 -10.73
N THR A 5 10.15 0.46 -9.80
CA THR A 5 10.35 -0.70 -8.94
C THR A 5 9.92 -0.48 -7.50
N THR A 6 9.80 0.78 -7.08
CA THR A 6 9.50 1.18 -5.71
C THR A 6 8.48 2.32 -5.71
N LEU A 7 7.44 2.22 -4.89
CA LEU A 7 6.42 3.24 -4.70
C LEU A 7 6.22 3.52 -3.22
N ASP A 8 6.45 4.75 -2.82
CA ASP A 8 6.39 5.17 -1.44
C ASP A 8 5.36 6.28 -1.28
N ILE A 9 4.33 6.06 -0.46
CA ILE A 9 3.26 7.01 -0.16
C ILE A 9 3.29 7.34 1.33
N TRP A 10 3.45 8.63 1.62
CA TRP A 10 3.68 9.14 2.98
C TRP A 10 2.67 10.26 3.29
N GLU A 11 2.05 10.19 4.46
CA GLU A 11 1.16 11.21 5.05
C GLU A 11 0.01 11.67 4.14
N CYS A 12 -0.50 10.75 3.31
CA CYS A 12 -1.62 11.00 2.39
C CYS A 12 -2.94 10.53 3.00
N MET A 13 -3.49 11.30 3.97
CA MET A 13 -4.73 10.97 4.68
C MET A 13 -6.01 11.05 3.82
N GLU A 14 -5.94 11.60 2.62
CA GLU A 14 -7.06 11.61 1.67
C GLU A 14 -7.03 10.42 0.70
N LEU A 15 -5.94 9.64 0.68
CA LEU A 15 -5.78 8.48 -0.19
C LEU A 15 -6.52 7.28 0.39
N LYS A 16 -7.85 7.28 0.27
CA LYS A 16 -8.72 6.21 0.78
C LYS A 16 -8.68 4.93 -0.04
N LYS A 17 -8.19 5.01 -1.28
CA LYS A 17 -8.15 3.91 -2.26
C LYS A 17 -6.82 3.90 -2.99
N LEU A 18 -6.45 2.74 -3.54
CA LEU A 18 -5.26 2.62 -4.35
C LEU A 18 -5.31 3.56 -5.56
N PRO A 19 -4.16 4.11 -5.99
CA PRO A 19 -4.06 4.85 -7.25
C PRO A 19 -4.55 3.98 -8.42
N GLN A 20 -5.37 4.56 -9.29
CA GLN A 20 -5.82 3.88 -10.48
C GLN A 20 -4.63 3.46 -11.35
N GLY A 21 -4.61 2.21 -11.79
CA GLY A 21 -3.55 1.67 -12.65
C GLY A 21 -2.32 1.13 -11.91
N ILE A 22 -2.35 1.04 -10.57
CA ILE A 22 -1.28 0.36 -9.82
C ILE A 22 -1.08 -1.10 -10.27
N GLU A 23 -2.16 -1.76 -10.70
CA GLU A 23 -2.14 -3.11 -11.31
C GLU A 23 -1.33 -3.20 -12.61
N HIS A 24 -1.10 -2.07 -13.29
CA HIS A 24 -0.30 -2.00 -14.52
C HIS A 24 1.18 -1.71 -14.24
N LEU A 25 1.57 -1.48 -12.98
CA LEU A 25 2.97 -1.26 -12.59
C LEU A 25 3.68 -2.61 -12.42
N THR A 26 3.75 -3.39 -13.50
CA THR A 26 4.21 -4.79 -13.48
C THR A 26 5.64 -5.00 -12.98
N ASN A 27 6.49 -3.97 -13.01
CA ASN A 27 7.85 -4.02 -12.48
C ASN A 27 7.99 -3.53 -11.04
N LEU A 28 6.87 -3.14 -10.40
CA LEU A 28 6.82 -2.68 -9.02
C LEU A 28 7.05 -3.86 -8.07
N LYS A 29 8.13 -3.77 -7.29
CA LYS A 29 8.55 -4.83 -6.36
C LYS A 29 8.28 -4.45 -4.90
N GLN A 30 8.35 -3.16 -4.60
CA GLN A 30 8.23 -2.65 -3.24
C GLN A 30 7.23 -1.50 -3.18
N SER A 31 6.31 -1.56 -2.22
CA SER A 31 5.37 -0.49 -1.94
C SER A 31 5.26 -0.20 -0.45
N THR A 32 5.33 1.08 -0.08
CA THR A 32 5.22 1.51 1.32
C THR A 32 4.11 2.53 1.47
N PHE A 33 3.15 2.25 2.37
CA PHE A 33 2.03 3.16 2.67
C PHE A 33 2.09 3.61 4.14
N LEU A 34 2.47 4.86 4.39
CA LEU A 34 2.70 5.41 5.73
C LEU A 34 1.79 6.60 5.97
N GLY A 35 1.08 6.63 7.10
CA GLY A 35 0.19 7.75 7.40
C GLY A 35 -0.91 7.92 6.34
N VAL A 36 -1.44 6.79 5.88
CA VAL A 36 -2.61 6.71 5.00
C VAL A 36 -3.83 6.25 5.84
N PRO A 37 -5.06 6.43 5.35
CA PRO A 37 -6.26 5.95 6.03
C PRO A 37 -6.25 4.43 6.23
N ASP A 38 -6.78 3.98 7.36
CA ASP A 38 -6.96 2.55 7.64
C ASP A 38 -7.85 1.87 6.58
N GLU A 39 -8.81 2.61 5.99
CA GLU A 39 -9.64 2.13 4.86
C GLU A 39 -8.79 1.60 3.70
N LEU A 40 -7.70 2.31 3.35
CA LEU A 40 -6.79 1.86 2.30
C LEU A 40 -6.02 0.61 2.72
N ILE A 41 -5.54 0.57 3.97
CA ILE A 41 -4.75 -0.55 4.50
C ILE A 41 -5.60 -1.82 4.52
N GLU A 42 -6.84 -1.72 5.00
CA GLU A 42 -7.76 -2.85 5.05
C GLU A 42 -8.25 -3.27 3.66
N SER A 43 -8.31 -2.36 2.68
CA SER A 43 -8.66 -2.73 1.30
C SER A 43 -7.59 -3.57 0.62
N ILE A 44 -6.32 -3.45 1.02
CA ILE A 44 -5.18 -4.14 0.40
C ILE A 44 -4.65 -5.32 1.22
N ARG A 45 -4.95 -5.39 2.52
CA ARG A 45 -4.51 -6.45 3.42
C ARG A 45 -5.41 -7.69 3.31
N GLY A 46 -4.82 -8.89 3.39
CA GLY A 46 -5.57 -10.14 3.45
C GLY A 46 -6.42 -10.37 2.21
N GLU A 47 -7.73 -10.57 2.38
CA GLU A 47 -8.69 -10.73 1.28
C GLU A 47 -9.42 -9.41 0.93
N GLY A 48 -8.81 -8.27 1.24
CA GLY A 48 -9.37 -6.96 0.93
C GLY A 48 -9.68 -6.79 -0.57
N ILE A 49 -10.65 -5.93 -0.88
CA ILE A 49 -11.18 -5.73 -2.24
C ILE A 49 -10.12 -5.34 -3.28
N ASP A 50 -9.06 -4.68 -2.85
CA ASP A 50 -7.97 -4.19 -3.69
C ASP A 50 -6.72 -5.09 -3.62
N HIS A 51 -6.74 -6.14 -2.79
CA HIS A 51 -5.61 -7.05 -2.63
C HIS A 51 -5.18 -7.67 -3.96
N SER A 52 -6.13 -8.02 -4.84
CA SER A 52 -5.84 -8.56 -6.18
C SER A 52 -4.99 -7.62 -7.05
N LYS A 53 -5.12 -6.30 -6.89
CA LYS A 53 -4.43 -5.28 -7.68
C LYS A 53 -2.95 -5.18 -7.34
N ILE A 54 -2.56 -5.58 -6.13
CA ILE A 54 -1.20 -5.48 -5.61
C ILE A 54 -0.48 -6.84 -5.52
N LYS A 55 -1.12 -7.94 -5.93
CA LYS A 55 -0.53 -9.31 -5.87
C LYS A 55 0.80 -9.46 -6.61
N HIS A 56 1.07 -8.59 -7.59
CA HIS A 56 2.32 -8.61 -8.35
C HIS A 56 3.50 -7.98 -7.58
N ILE A 57 3.23 -7.26 -6.50
CA ILE A 57 4.22 -6.54 -5.69
C ILE A 57 4.70 -7.48 -4.57
N SER A 58 6.01 -7.70 -4.49
CA SER A 58 6.58 -8.72 -3.60
C SER A 58 6.73 -8.27 -2.14
N ASP A 59 6.92 -6.97 -1.90
CA ASP A 59 7.14 -6.41 -0.56
C ASP A 59 6.23 -5.21 -0.35
N ILE A 60 5.26 -5.35 0.54
CA ILE A 60 4.29 -4.30 0.82
C ILE A 60 4.31 -4.00 2.32
N GLY A 61 4.80 -2.82 2.65
CA GLY A 61 4.83 -2.29 4.01
C GLY A 61 3.74 -1.25 4.22
N TYR A 62 3.16 -1.22 5.41
CA TYR A 62 2.34 -0.10 5.84
C TYR A 62 2.60 0.27 7.30
N ARG A 63 2.35 1.53 7.65
CA ARG A 63 2.31 2.00 9.03
C ARG A 63 1.09 2.87 9.26
N HIS A 64 0.32 2.51 10.28
CA HIS A 64 -0.75 3.35 10.80
C HIS A 64 -0.33 3.99 12.12
N LYS A 65 -0.91 5.16 12.40
CA LYS A 65 -0.68 5.89 13.64
C LYS A 65 -1.61 5.32 14.71
N THR A 66 -1.03 4.65 15.70
CA THR A 66 -1.77 4.20 16.88
C THR A 66 -1.71 5.28 17.98
N LYS A 67 -2.54 5.15 19.01
CA LYS A 67 -2.44 5.95 20.25
C LYS A 67 -1.09 5.82 20.96
N PHE A 68 -0.28 4.82 20.60
CA PHE A 68 1.05 4.55 21.17
C PHE A 68 2.20 4.93 20.21
N GLY A 69 1.91 5.61 19.09
CA GLY A 69 2.89 5.96 18.06
C GLY A 69 2.73 5.15 16.78
N TRP A 70 3.78 5.12 15.95
CA TRP A 70 3.76 4.45 14.65
C TRP A 70 3.89 2.94 14.81
N SER A 71 2.93 2.18 14.28
CA SER A 71 3.00 0.72 14.19
C SER A 71 3.39 0.32 12.77
N HIS A 72 4.26 -0.67 12.61
CA HIS A 72 4.67 -1.20 11.30
C HIS A 72 4.19 -2.62 11.09
N ALA A 73 3.57 -2.85 9.92
CA ALA A 73 3.13 -4.15 9.47
C ALA A 73 3.48 -4.35 8.00
N ARG A 74 3.59 -5.62 7.59
CA ARG A 74 3.73 -6.04 6.20
C ARG A 74 2.52 -6.84 5.77
N ALA A 75 2.05 -6.61 4.54
CA ALA A 75 1.11 -7.52 3.91
C ALA A 75 1.87 -8.78 3.51
N ARG A 76 1.31 -9.96 3.82
CA ARG A 76 1.74 -11.24 3.27
C ARG A 76 0.78 -11.64 2.16
#